data_AF-A0A150QKL1-F1
#
_entry.id   AF-A0A150QKL1-F1
#
_cell.length_a   1.000
_cell.length_b   1.000
_cell.length_c   1.000
_cell.angle_alpha   90.00
_cell.angle_beta   90.00
_cell.angle_gamma   90.00
#
_symmetry.space_group_name_H-M   'P 1'
#
loop_
_entity.id
_entity.type
_entity.pdbx_description
1 polymer ?
#
loop_
_entity_poly.entity_id
_entity_poly.type
_entity_poly.pdbx_seq_one_letter_code
_entity_poly.pdbx_strand_id
1 'polypeptide(L)'
;MNPTRDLAHLDVFYAYTTAIRLLSLDRVTPFWPDLGLRIDGVEAAKTAARRCVRAEIELEALGDDDGMMAAHIAAFLTDVERSQGTAAAAQLRAWIEERVFFLGLEPEWQMMWHVLVGWLPHRKEHRVASFGLPLGKVTKLFEIARAWAETVDALDRRVAEADALPLEGWDAELYATYRDDDPDLSPLAGLSQRLTAPAFERTWGAIRRLLGPAEMDALERWGQAEVLAHMERVSHHSARIPPESRSLS
;
A
#
# COMPACT_ATOMS: atom_id res chain seq x y z
N MET A 1 11.76 21.45 4.19
CA MET A 1 11.37 20.47 5.23
C MET A 1 12.65 19.87 5.80
N ASN A 2 12.83 19.82 7.11
CA ASN A 2 14.04 19.25 7.71
C ASN A 2 13.76 17.77 8.05
N PRO A 3 14.27 16.80 7.28
CA PRO A 3 13.89 15.39 7.40
C PRO A 3 14.15 14.82 8.81
N THR A 4 15.15 15.32 9.55
CA THR A 4 15.42 14.88 10.93
C THR A 4 14.40 15.37 11.95
N ARG A 5 13.64 16.44 11.68
CA ARG A 5 12.55 16.90 12.56
C ARG A 5 11.25 16.12 12.35
N ASP A 6 11.00 15.66 11.12
CA ASP A 6 9.78 14.92 10.76
C ASP A 6 9.86 13.46 11.25
N LEU A 7 11.08 12.89 11.30
CA LEU A 7 11.36 11.53 11.84
C LEU A 7 11.23 11.41 13.36
N ALA A 8 11.02 12.51 14.09
CA ALA A 8 10.74 12.45 15.53
C ALA A 8 9.32 11.95 15.84
N HIS A 9 8.44 11.87 14.83
CA HIS A 9 7.12 11.27 14.96
C HIS A 9 7.22 9.76 14.74
N LEU A 10 6.83 8.98 15.75
CA LEU A 10 6.99 7.52 15.76
C LEU A 10 6.39 6.84 14.51
N ASP A 11 5.19 7.25 14.10
CA ASP A 11 4.55 6.68 12.92
C ASP A 11 5.31 6.98 11.60
N VAL A 12 5.91 8.17 11.50
CA VAL A 12 6.71 8.54 10.32
C VAL A 12 7.98 7.71 10.30
N PHE A 13 8.64 7.59 11.45
CA PHE A 13 9.80 6.72 11.63
C PHE A 13 9.51 5.28 11.19
N TYR A 14 8.43 4.67 11.69
CA TYR A 14 8.01 3.32 11.30
C TYR A 14 7.74 3.16 9.80
N ALA A 15 7.15 4.17 9.17
CA ALA A 15 6.92 4.13 7.73
C ALA A 15 8.24 4.11 6.94
N TYR A 16 9.22 4.91 7.36
CA TYR A 16 10.54 4.94 6.74
C TYR A 16 11.29 3.63 6.92
N THR A 17 11.36 3.09 8.14
CA THR A 17 12.03 1.81 8.40
C THR A 17 11.40 0.68 7.60
N THR A 18 10.06 0.56 7.64
CA THR A 18 9.32 -0.45 6.87
C THR A 18 9.57 -0.33 5.36
N ALA A 19 9.54 0.89 4.84
CA ALA A 19 9.80 1.15 3.43
C ALA A 19 11.23 0.78 3.03
N ILE A 20 12.22 1.16 3.83
CA ILE A 20 13.64 0.88 3.57
C ILE A 20 13.92 -0.62 3.65
N ARG A 21 13.36 -1.33 4.63
CA ARG A 21 13.42 -2.80 4.71
C ARG A 21 12.87 -3.43 3.43
N LEU A 22 11.70 -2.99 2.96
CA LEU A 22 11.08 -3.46 1.72
C LEU A 22 11.96 -3.18 0.49
N LEU A 23 12.52 -1.97 0.37
CA LEU A 23 13.41 -1.58 -0.74
C LEU A 23 14.75 -2.32 -0.73
N SER A 24 15.20 -2.83 0.41
CA SER A 24 16.48 -3.55 0.50
C SER A 24 16.46 -4.93 -0.18
N LEU A 25 15.27 -5.51 -0.33
CA LEU A 25 15.04 -6.89 -0.77
C LEU A 25 15.19 -7.07 -2.29
N ASP A 26 15.95 -8.08 -2.69
CA ASP A 26 16.10 -8.48 -4.10
C ASP A 26 14.76 -8.89 -4.69
N ARG A 27 14.01 -9.74 -3.98
CA ARG A 27 12.67 -10.21 -4.39
C ARG A 27 11.61 -9.13 -4.57
N VAL A 28 11.78 -7.97 -3.95
CA VAL A 28 10.86 -6.82 -4.10
C VAL A 28 11.19 -6.01 -5.35
N THR A 29 12.46 -6.05 -5.79
CA THR A 29 12.96 -5.21 -6.89
C THR A 29 12.09 -5.27 -8.16
N PRO A 30 11.59 -6.44 -8.62
CA PRO A 30 10.72 -6.53 -9.80
C PRO A 30 9.37 -5.77 -9.66
N PHE A 31 8.96 -5.42 -8.44
CA PHE A 31 7.70 -4.75 -8.13
C PHE A 31 7.84 -3.23 -7.99
N TRP A 32 9.05 -2.68 -8.02
CA TRP A 32 9.28 -1.23 -7.89
C TRP A 32 8.46 -0.40 -8.90
N PRO A 33 8.34 -0.80 -10.19
CA PRO A 33 7.49 -0.07 -11.14
C PRO A 33 6.00 -0.07 -10.75
N ASP A 34 5.50 -1.18 -10.21
CA ASP A 34 4.11 -1.32 -9.76
C ASP A 34 3.84 -0.47 -8.50
N LEU A 35 4.86 -0.28 -7.65
CA LEU A 35 4.87 0.65 -6.53
C LEU A 35 4.98 2.12 -6.96
N GLY A 36 5.17 2.39 -8.26
CA GLY A 36 5.32 3.75 -8.79
C GLY A 36 6.74 4.32 -8.68
N LEU A 37 7.72 3.48 -8.35
CA LEU A 37 9.14 3.85 -8.27
C LEU A 37 9.81 3.66 -9.64
N ARG A 38 10.41 4.73 -10.17
CA ARG A 38 11.09 4.71 -11.48
C ARG A 38 12.50 5.25 -11.30
N ILE A 39 13.36 4.41 -10.75
CA ILE A 39 14.75 4.74 -10.43
C ILE A 39 15.64 3.96 -11.38
N ASP A 40 16.51 4.66 -12.13
CA ASP A 40 17.36 4.02 -13.14
C ASP A 40 18.49 3.17 -12.50
N GLY A 41 19.08 3.63 -11.40
CA GLY A 41 20.13 2.92 -10.65
C GLY A 41 19.59 2.19 -9.42
N VAL A 42 18.69 1.23 -9.65
CA VAL A 42 18.06 0.38 -8.63
C VAL A 42 19.08 -0.21 -7.65
N GLU A 43 20.20 -0.75 -8.14
CA GLU A 43 21.23 -1.38 -7.29
C GLU A 43 21.92 -0.40 -6.33
N ALA A 44 22.08 0.87 -6.72
CA ALA A 44 22.65 1.89 -5.84
C ALA A 44 21.67 2.23 -4.71
N ALA A 45 20.38 2.38 -5.04
CA ALA A 45 19.33 2.61 -4.05
C ALA A 45 19.17 1.42 -3.08
N LYS A 46 19.21 0.19 -3.58
CA LYS A 46 19.21 -1.02 -2.75
C LYS A 46 20.43 -1.09 -1.84
N THR A 47 21.62 -0.80 -2.36
CA THR A 47 22.84 -0.79 -1.55
C THR A 47 22.76 0.22 -0.41
N ALA A 48 22.20 1.41 -0.67
CA ALA A 48 21.96 2.40 0.37
C ALA A 48 20.92 1.91 1.39
N ALA A 49 19.82 1.29 0.93
CA ALA A 49 18.80 0.72 1.80
C ALA A 49 19.37 -0.38 2.70
N ARG A 50 20.14 -1.33 2.14
CA ARG A 50 20.82 -2.41 2.89
C ARG A 50 21.75 -1.88 3.97
N ARG A 51 22.48 -0.79 3.69
CA ARG A 51 23.35 -0.17 4.69
C ARG A 51 22.53 0.40 5.86
N CYS A 52 21.39 1.01 5.57
CA CYS A 52 20.47 1.53 6.57
C CYS A 52 19.86 0.38 7.41
N VAL A 53 19.40 -0.70 6.77
CA VAL A 53 18.86 -1.89 7.47
C VAL A 53 19.91 -2.60 8.32
N ARG A 54 21.18 -2.68 7.89
CA ARG A 54 22.24 -3.24 8.74
C ARG A 54 22.46 -2.42 10.00
N ALA A 55 22.45 -1.10 9.87
CA ALA A 55 22.57 -0.21 11.01
C ALA A 55 21.37 -0.37 11.97
N GLU A 56 20.17 -0.51 11.44
CA GLU A 56 18.96 -0.81 12.22
C GLU A 56 19.13 -2.09 13.06
N ILE A 57 19.52 -3.21 12.43
CA ILE A 57 19.74 -4.49 13.11
C ILE A 57 20.84 -4.37 14.19
N GLU A 58 21.91 -3.63 13.91
CA GLU A 58 22.99 -3.39 14.88
C GLU A 58 22.51 -2.55 16.08
N LEU A 59 21.65 -1.54 15.86
CA LEU A 59 21.08 -0.69 16.90
C LEU A 59 20.07 -1.46 17.78
N GLU A 60 19.17 -2.23 17.16
CA GLU A 60 18.22 -3.10 17.87
C GLU A 60 18.96 -4.07 18.82
N ALA A 61 20.08 -4.65 18.37
CA ALA A 61 20.91 -5.54 19.20
C ALA A 61 21.60 -4.83 20.38
N LEU A 62 21.80 -3.51 20.32
CA LEU A 62 22.46 -2.70 21.35
C LEU A 62 21.47 -2.03 22.32
N GLY A 63 20.17 -2.00 21.99
CA GLY A 63 19.11 -1.45 22.83
C GLY A 63 19.10 0.09 22.96
N ASP A 64 19.58 0.81 21.95
CA ASP A 64 19.65 2.28 21.91
C ASP A 64 19.21 2.79 20.53
N ASP A 65 18.03 3.42 20.43
CA ASP A 65 17.16 3.08 19.29
C ASP A 65 16.86 4.25 18.32
N ASP A 66 16.13 5.28 18.73
CA ASP A 66 15.44 6.12 17.72
C ASP A 66 16.31 7.23 17.09
N GLY A 67 17.17 7.87 17.90
CA GLY A 67 17.93 9.06 17.49
C GLY A 67 19.04 8.76 16.47
N MET A 68 19.68 7.61 16.61
CA MET A 68 20.72 7.15 15.67
C MET A 68 20.11 6.64 14.37
N MET A 69 18.97 5.95 14.45
CA MET A 69 18.31 5.44 13.25
C MET A 69 17.79 6.58 12.35
N ALA A 70 17.31 7.69 12.92
CA ALA A 70 16.96 8.88 12.14
C ALA A 70 18.14 9.42 11.29
N ALA A 71 19.38 9.35 11.81
CA ALA A 71 20.57 9.74 11.07
C ALA A 71 20.88 8.76 9.92
N HIS A 72 20.66 7.46 10.12
CA HIS A 72 20.82 6.45 9.08
C HIS A 72 19.76 6.57 7.96
N ILE A 73 18.52 6.93 8.30
CA ILE A 73 17.48 7.23 7.30
C ILE A 73 17.86 8.47 6.48
N ALA A 74 18.35 9.53 7.13
CA ALA A 74 18.82 10.74 6.43
C ALA A 74 20.04 10.44 5.52
N ALA A 75 20.96 9.59 5.98
CA ALA A 75 22.10 9.14 5.18
C ALA A 75 21.65 8.31 3.96
N PHE A 76 20.66 7.44 4.10
CA PHE A 76 20.06 6.69 3.00
C PHE A 76 19.54 7.63 1.90
N LEU A 77 18.72 8.62 2.26
CA LEU A 77 18.18 9.58 1.29
C LEU A 77 19.29 10.41 0.62
N THR A 78 20.33 10.79 1.37
CA THR A 78 21.48 11.52 0.86
C THR A 78 22.30 10.68 -0.15
N ASP A 79 22.47 9.38 0.12
CA ASP A 79 23.18 8.47 -0.78
C ASP A 79 22.40 8.21 -2.07
N VAL A 80 21.07 8.09 -1.98
CA VAL A 80 20.19 8.04 -3.15
C VAL A 80 20.31 9.32 -3.96
N GLU A 81 20.19 10.49 -3.32
CA GLU A 81 20.32 11.79 -4.01
C GLU A 81 21.65 11.92 -4.73
N ARG A 82 22.76 11.54 -4.08
CA ARG A 82 24.09 11.61 -4.67
C ARG A 82 24.26 10.67 -5.86
N SER A 83 23.65 9.49 -5.83
CA SER A 83 23.83 8.46 -6.86
C SER A 83 22.81 8.54 -8.00
N GLN A 84 21.59 8.98 -7.73
CA GLN A 84 20.44 8.99 -8.65
C GLN A 84 19.89 10.39 -8.94
N GLY A 85 20.38 11.42 -8.23
CA GLY A 85 19.91 12.80 -8.33
C GLY A 85 18.73 13.11 -7.42
N THR A 86 18.50 14.42 -7.21
CA THR A 86 17.47 14.96 -6.32
C THR A 86 16.05 14.52 -6.68
N ALA A 87 15.76 14.33 -7.98
CA ALA A 87 14.42 13.90 -8.42
C ALA A 87 14.07 12.49 -7.95
N ALA A 88 15.02 11.54 -8.01
CA ALA A 88 14.82 10.18 -7.55
C ALA A 88 14.69 10.10 -6.02
N ALA A 89 15.52 10.86 -5.28
CA ALA A 89 15.40 10.96 -3.83
C ALA A 89 14.05 11.57 -3.40
N ALA A 90 13.58 12.61 -4.12
CA ALA A 90 12.27 13.20 -3.88
C ALA A 90 11.12 12.22 -4.19
N GLN A 91 11.23 11.43 -5.26
CA GLN A 91 10.24 10.39 -5.58
C GLN A 91 10.18 9.31 -4.49
N LEU A 92 11.33 8.84 -4.00
CA LEU A 92 11.38 7.88 -2.91
C LEU A 92 10.77 8.45 -1.63
N ARG A 93 11.15 9.67 -1.27
CA ARG A 93 10.57 10.36 -0.11
C ARG A 93 9.06 10.47 -0.23
N ALA A 94 8.56 10.96 -1.37
CA ALA A 94 7.12 11.07 -1.61
C ALA A 94 6.44 9.69 -1.56
N TRP A 95 7.06 8.64 -2.11
CA TRP A 95 6.51 7.29 -2.00
C TRP A 95 6.45 6.80 -0.54
N ILE A 96 7.48 7.03 0.27
CA ILE A 96 7.47 6.65 1.68
C ILE A 96 6.38 7.43 2.45
N GLU A 97 6.38 8.75 2.30
CA GLU A 97 5.51 9.64 3.06
C GLU A 97 4.05 9.59 2.58
N GLU A 98 3.80 9.46 1.29
CA GLU A 98 2.44 9.47 0.73
C GLU A 98 1.85 8.07 0.61
N ARG A 99 2.68 7.04 0.38
CA ARG A 99 2.21 5.67 0.13
C ARG A 99 2.49 4.74 1.27
N VAL A 100 3.69 4.70 1.83
CA VAL A 100 3.95 3.75 2.92
C VAL A 100 3.33 4.20 4.24
N PHE A 101 3.46 5.49 4.56
CA PHE A 101 2.91 6.07 5.79
C PHE A 101 1.38 6.15 5.78
N PHE A 102 0.77 6.81 4.78
CA PHE A 102 -0.69 6.95 4.76
C PHE A 102 -1.45 5.66 4.49
N LEU A 103 -0.85 4.65 3.83
CA LEU A 103 -1.54 3.36 3.68
C LEU A 103 -1.69 2.62 5.01
N GLY A 104 -0.79 2.86 5.97
CA GLY A 104 -0.94 2.38 7.36
C GLY A 104 -1.96 3.18 8.17
N LEU A 105 -2.41 4.32 7.65
CA LEU A 105 -3.35 5.25 8.30
C LEU A 105 -4.61 5.44 7.45
N GLU A 106 -4.92 4.51 6.54
CA GLU A 106 -6.10 4.63 5.69
C GLU A 106 -7.35 4.82 6.55
N PRO A 107 -8.19 5.83 6.22
CA PRO A 107 -9.48 5.94 6.87
C PRO A 107 -10.26 4.64 6.72
N GLU A 108 -10.95 4.20 7.77
CA GLU A 108 -11.70 2.93 7.78
C GLU A 108 -12.60 2.74 6.55
N TRP A 109 -13.16 3.84 6.03
CA TRP A 109 -13.98 3.81 4.83
C TRP A 109 -13.24 3.31 3.60
N GLN A 110 -12.01 3.76 3.39
CA GLN A 110 -11.23 3.39 2.22
C GLN A 110 -10.92 1.90 2.25
N MET A 111 -10.44 1.40 3.39
CA MET A 111 -10.19 -0.02 3.62
C MET A 111 -11.45 -0.87 3.39
N MET A 112 -12.61 -0.43 3.87
CA MET A 112 -13.87 -1.13 3.62
C MET A 112 -14.23 -1.18 2.14
N TRP A 113 -14.01 -0.08 1.41
CA TRP A 113 -14.30 -0.03 -0.02
C TRP A 113 -13.34 -0.87 -0.86
N HIS A 114 -12.11 -1.12 -0.43
CA HIS A 114 -11.25 -2.15 -1.06
C HIS A 114 -11.95 -3.52 -1.08
N VAL A 115 -12.49 -3.92 0.08
CA VAL A 115 -13.19 -5.21 0.24
C VAL A 115 -14.48 -5.24 -0.56
N LEU A 116 -15.32 -4.22 -0.43
CA LEU A 116 -16.63 -4.17 -1.09
C LEU A 116 -16.51 -4.14 -2.63
N VAL A 117 -15.54 -3.40 -3.18
CA VAL A 117 -15.28 -3.41 -4.63
C VAL A 117 -14.82 -4.80 -5.08
N GLY A 118 -13.96 -5.47 -4.31
CA GLY A 118 -13.56 -6.86 -4.59
C GLY A 118 -14.73 -7.85 -4.55
N TRP A 119 -15.75 -7.59 -3.74
CA TRP A 119 -16.93 -8.45 -3.62
C TRP A 119 -17.99 -8.23 -4.70
N LEU A 120 -18.02 -7.04 -5.29
CA LEU A 120 -19.04 -6.65 -6.26
C LEU A 120 -19.23 -7.66 -7.40
N PRO A 121 -18.16 -8.22 -8.03
CA PRO A 121 -18.30 -9.22 -9.09
C PRO A 121 -19.02 -10.50 -8.68
N HIS A 122 -19.06 -10.81 -7.39
CA HIS A 122 -19.72 -12.00 -6.83
C HIS A 122 -21.18 -11.74 -6.45
N ARG A 123 -21.70 -10.53 -6.69
CA ARG A 123 -23.09 -10.17 -6.45
C ARG A 123 -23.92 -10.27 -7.72
N LYS A 124 -25.24 -10.11 -7.59
CA LYS A 124 -26.15 -10.07 -8.74
C LYS A 124 -26.45 -8.62 -9.08
N GLU A 125 -26.23 -8.22 -10.33
CA GLU A 125 -26.41 -6.82 -10.79
C GLU A 125 -27.78 -6.24 -10.40
N HIS A 126 -28.87 -7.00 -10.56
CA HIS A 126 -30.21 -6.53 -10.20
C HIS A 126 -30.39 -6.23 -8.69
N ARG A 127 -29.63 -6.92 -7.81
CA ARG A 127 -29.66 -6.65 -6.36
C ARG A 127 -28.90 -5.39 -6.00
N VAL A 128 -27.88 -5.04 -6.77
CA VAL A 128 -27.18 -3.76 -6.61
C VAL A 128 -28.04 -2.63 -7.19
N ALA A 129 -28.67 -2.87 -8.35
CA ALA A 129 -29.59 -1.93 -8.99
C ALA A 129 -30.79 -1.56 -8.09
N SER A 130 -31.27 -2.48 -7.24
CA SER A 130 -32.39 -2.20 -6.33
C SER A 130 -32.11 -1.11 -5.28
N PHE A 131 -30.86 -0.68 -5.10
CA PHE A 131 -30.49 0.46 -4.25
C PHE A 131 -30.67 1.83 -4.93
N GLY A 132 -31.16 1.84 -6.17
CA GLY A 132 -31.42 3.05 -6.95
C GLY A 132 -30.33 3.37 -7.98
N LEU A 133 -29.46 2.42 -8.30
CA LEU A 133 -28.43 2.58 -9.34
C LEU A 133 -29.01 2.23 -10.72
N PRO A 134 -28.82 3.07 -11.76
CA PRO A 134 -29.24 2.74 -13.12
C PRO A 134 -28.55 1.47 -13.62
N LEU A 135 -29.32 0.52 -14.16
CA LEU A 135 -28.81 -0.80 -14.56
C LEU A 135 -27.60 -0.71 -15.49
N GLY A 136 -27.62 0.20 -16.48
CA GLY A 136 -26.48 0.40 -17.39
C GLY A 136 -25.20 0.91 -16.70
N LYS A 137 -25.31 1.62 -15.57
CA LYS A 137 -24.16 2.00 -14.73
C LYS A 137 -23.74 0.86 -13.81
N VAL A 138 -24.68 0.05 -13.32
CA VAL A 138 -24.36 -1.16 -12.54
C VAL A 138 -23.52 -2.13 -13.38
N THR A 139 -23.90 -2.41 -14.62
CA THR A 139 -23.12 -3.29 -15.49
C THR A 139 -21.68 -2.78 -15.67
N LYS A 140 -21.50 -1.47 -15.94
CA LYS A 140 -20.17 -0.85 -16.02
C LYS A 140 -19.40 -0.89 -14.69
N LEU A 141 -20.09 -0.72 -13.57
CA LEU A 141 -19.48 -0.79 -12.24
C LEU A 141 -18.94 -2.20 -11.98
N PHE A 142 -19.67 -3.23 -12.38
CA PHE A 142 -19.23 -4.62 -12.29
C PHE A 142 -18.04 -4.91 -13.20
N GLU A 143 -17.99 -4.33 -14.41
CA GLU A 143 -16.83 -4.43 -15.29
C GLU A 143 -15.58 -3.80 -14.65
N ILE A 144 -15.71 -2.60 -14.06
CA ILE A 144 -14.62 -1.93 -13.33
C ILE A 144 -14.14 -2.80 -12.16
N ALA A 145 -15.07 -3.36 -11.38
CA ALA A 145 -14.73 -4.20 -10.23
C ALA A 145 -14.09 -5.54 -10.63
N ARG A 146 -14.50 -6.14 -11.75
CA ARG A 146 -13.84 -7.35 -12.30
C ARG A 146 -12.41 -7.05 -12.74
N ALA A 147 -12.20 -5.95 -13.47
CA ALA A 147 -10.85 -5.55 -13.90
C ALA A 147 -9.94 -5.27 -12.69
N TRP A 148 -10.49 -4.71 -11.61
CA TRP A 148 -9.80 -4.56 -10.34
C TRP A 148 -9.42 -5.92 -9.74
N ALA A 149 -10.38 -6.84 -9.57
CA ALA A 149 -10.11 -8.17 -9.03
C ALA A 149 -9.05 -8.94 -9.85
N GLU A 150 -9.14 -8.91 -11.18
CA GLU A 150 -8.13 -9.50 -12.06
C GLU A 150 -6.73 -8.90 -11.88
N THR A 151 -6.65 -7.59 -11.62
CA THR A 151 -5.38 -6.90 -11.34
C THR A 151 -4.80 -7.33 -10.00
N VAL A 152 -5.63 -7.39 -8.96
CA VAL A 152 -5.22 -7.85 -7.62
C VAL A 152 -4.75 -9.30 -7.67
N ASP A 153 -5.52 -10.19 -8.29
CA ASP A 153 -5.17 -11.60 -8.45
C ASP A 153 -3.87 -11.80 -9.24
N ALA A 154 -3.59 -10.94 -10.23
CA ALA A 154 -2.33 -10.98 -10.96
C ALA A 154 -1.14 -10.52 -10.10
N LEU A 155 -1.32 -9.48 -9.28
CA LEU A 155 -0.29 -9.00 -8.36
C LEU A 155 -0.01 -10.03 -7.26
N ASP A 156 -1.04 -10.57 -6.63
CA ASP A 156 -0.92 -11.57 -5.57
C ASP A 156 -0.25 -12.86 -6.07
N ARG A 157 -0.58 -13.32 -7.29
CA ARG A 157 0.13 -14.44 -7.91
C ARG A 157 1.61 -14.15 -8.12
N ARG A 158 1.97 -12.97 -8.62
CA ARG A 158 3.38 -12.58 -8.79
C ARG A 158 4.11 -12.52 -7.45
N VAL A 159 3.48 -12.00 -6.40
CA VAL A 159 4.06 -11.97 -5.05
C VAL A 159 4.25 -13.39 -4.52
N ALA A 160 3.25 -14.26 -4.66
CA ALA A 160 3.34 -15.66 -4.26
C ALA A 160 4.44 -16.42 -5.02
N GLU A 161 4.58 -16.17 -6.33
CA GLU A 161 5.67 -16.72 -7.15
C GLU A 161 7.04 -16.24 -6.66
N ALA A 162 7.18 -14.96 -6.33
CA ALA A 162 8.42 -14.40 -5.79
C ALA A 162 8.76 -14.95 -4.40
N ASP A 163 7.76 -15.15 -3.53
CA ASP A 163 7.96 -15.69 -2.19
C ASP A 163 8.26 -17.21 -2.19
N ALA A 164 7.77 -17.93 -3.20
CA ALA A 164 8.05 -19.36 -3.39
C ALA A 164 9.49 -19.66 -3.84
N LEU A 165 10.23 -18.65 -4.33
CA LEU A 165 11.63 -18.83 -4.72
C LEU A 165 12.52 -19.06 -3.48
N PRO A 166 13.55 -19.93 -3.59
CA PRO A 166 14.54 -20.08 -2.52
C PRO A 166 15.12 -18.74 -2.07
N LEU A 167 15.21 -18.55 -0.76
CA LEU A 167 15.90 -17.41 -0.16
C LEU A 167 17.42 -17.54 -0.41
N GLU A 168 18.02 -16.51 -1.00
CA GLU A 168 19.46 -16.45 -1.27
C GLU A 168 20.02 -15.07 -0.92
N GLY A 169 21.33 -15.00 -0.65
CA GLY A 169 22.06 -13.75 -0.44
C GLY A 169 21.45 -12.85 0.65
N TRP A 170 21.24 -11.58 0.31
CA TRP A 170 20.70 -10.57 1.23
C TRP A 170 19.29 -10.92 1.72
N ASP A 171 18.43 -11.47 0.87
CA ASP A 171 17.08 -11.83 1.28
C ASP A 171 17.12 -12.93 2.35
N ALA A 172 18.01 -13.92 2.21
CA ALA A 172 18.20 -14.96 3.21
C ALA A 172 18.74 -14.40 4.55
N GLU A 173 19.72 -13.49 4.49
CA GLU A 173 20.25 -12.79 5.67
C GLU A 173 19.13 -12.05 6.40
N LEU A 174 18.34 -11.25 5.68
CA LEU A 174 17.32 -10.41 6.29
C LEU A 174 16.15 -11.22 6.85
N TYR A 175 15.74 -12.28 6.15
CA TYR A 175 14.68 -13.17 6.64
C TYR A 175 15.07 -13.94 7.89
N ALA A 176 16.34 -14.32 8.04
CA ALA A 176 16.82 -14.98 9.24
C ALA A 176 16.66 -14.09 10.48
N THR A 177 16.84 -12.76 10.33
CA THR A 177 16.68 -11.81 11.43
C THR A 177 15.23 -11.69 11.92
N TYR A 178 14.23 -11.76 11.03
CA TYR A 178 12.83 -11.51 11.40
C TYR A 178 11.98 -12.78 11.62
N ARG A 179 12.37 -13.93 11.04
CA ARG A 179 11.58 -15.17 11.15
C ARG A 179 11.57 -15.80 12.55
N ASP A 180 12.58 -15.52 13.37
CA ASP A 180 12.65 -16.07 14.72
C ASP A 180 11.64 -15.41 15.68
N ASP A 181 11.20 -14.18 15.38
CA ASP A 181 10.31 -13.42 16.28
C ASP A 181 8.82 -13.48 15.87
N ASP A 182 8.48 -13.33 14.58
CA ASP A 182 7.10 -13.46 14.07
C ASP A 182 7.08 -13.47 12.51
N PRO A 183 6.52 -14.49 11.82
CA PRO A 183 6.38 -14.47 10.36
C PRO A 183 5.54 -13.29 9.84
N ASP A 184 4.66 -12.71 10.65
CA ASP A 184 3.88 -11.51 10.32
C ASP A 184 4.75 -10.22 10.28
N LEU A 185 5.98 -10.29 10.81
CA LEU A 185 6.99 -9.21 10.71
C LEU A 185 7.87 -9.30 9.46
N SER A 186 7.63 -10.27 8.57
CA SER A 186 8.34 -10.32 7.28
C SER A 186 8.11 -9.02 6.51
N PRO A 187 9.15 -8.35 5.97
CA PRO A 187 8.96 -7.14 5.17
C PRO A 187 8.06 -7.35 3.94
N LEU A 188 7.86 -8.59 3.49
CA LEU A 188 6.92 -8.92 2.40
C LEU A 188 5.46 -8.99 2.82
N ALA A 189 5.14 -9.19 4.10
CA ALA A 189 3.77 -9.39 4.56
C ALA A 189 2.85 -8.21 4.14
N GLY A 190 3.43 -7.01 4.05
CA GLY A 190 2.74 -5.80 3.60
C GLY A 190 2.95 -5.42 2.13
N LEU A 191 3.62 -6.22 1.29
CA LEU A 191 3.89 -5.88 -0.11
C LEU A 191 2.60 -5.90 -0.95
N SER A 192 1.75 -6.94 -0.80
CA SER A 192 0.48 -7.03 -1.54
C SER A 192 -0.41 -5.81 -1.25
N GLN A 193 -0.55 -5.41 0.01
CA GLN A 193 -1.33 -4.22 0.37
C GLN A 193 -0.79 -2.94 -0.30
N ARG A 194 0.54 -2.77 -0.35
CA ARG A 194 1.19 -1.62 -0.99
C ARG A 194 1.06 -1.63 -2.52
N LEU A 195 1.01 -2.81 -3.13
CA LEU A 195 0.82 -2.99 -4.58
C LEU A 195 -0.63 -2.75 -5.02
N THR A 196 -1.58 -3.15 -4.19
CA THR A 196 -3.01 -3.05 -4.50
C THR A 196 -3.50 -1.61 -4.38
N ALA A 197 -2.98 -0.81 -3.45
CA ALA A 197 -3.46 0.55 -3.23
C ALA A 197 -3.40 1.51 -4.46
N PRO A 198 -2.29 1.62 -5.23
CA PRO A 198 -2.28 2.42 -6.46
C PRO A 198 -3.31 1.96 -7.50
N ALA A 199 -3.57 0.65 -7.56
CA ALA A 199 -4.57 0.10 -8.46
C ALA A 199 -5.99 0.35 -7.94
N PHE A 200 -6.20 0.39 -6.61
CA PHE A 200 -7.48 0.79 -6.03
C PHE A 200 -7.78 2.25 -6.30
N GLU A 201 -6.83 3.17 -6.13
CA GLU A 201 -7.04 4.60 -6.42
C GLU A 201 -7.50 4.85 -7.86
N ARG A 202 -6.89 4.14 -8.83
CA ARG A 202 -7.32 4.20 -10.23
C ARG A 202 -8.75 3.66 -10.41
N THR A 203 -9.07 2.56 -9.74
CA THR A 203 -10.39 1.93 -9.75
C THR A 203 -11.44 2.85 -9.13
N TRP A 204 -11.18 3.39 -7.95
CA TRP A 204 -12.05 4.34 -7.26
C TRP A 204 -12.26 5.62 -8.08
N GLY A 205 -11.21 6.12 -8.72
CA GLY A 205 -11.32 7.23 -9.67
C GLY A 205 -12.22 6.91 -10.87
N ALA A 206 -12.20 5.68 -11.38
CA ALA A 206 -13.11 5.24 -12.44
C ALA A 206 -14.56 5.14 -11.95
N ILE A 207 -14.78 4.64 -10.73
CA ILE A 207 -16.10 4.59 -10.07
C ILE A 207 -16.67 6.01 -9.93
N ARG A 208 -15.88 6.96 -9.40
CA ARG A 208 -16.26 8.37 -9.27
C ARG A 208 -16.62 9.02 -10.60
N ARG A 209 -15.91 8.69 -11.68
CA ARG A 209 -16.22 9.20 -13.03
C ARG A 209 -17.49 8.60 -13.62
N LEU A 210 -17.84 7.38 -13.22
CA LEU A 210 -19.05 6.68 -13.68
C LEU A 210 -20.30 7.18 -12.94
N LEU A 211 -20.19 7.43 -11.64
CA LEU A 211 -21.31 7.71 -10.75
C LEU A 211 -21.35 9.19 -10.35
N GLY A 212 -22.49 9.83 -10.54
CA GLY A 212 -22.80 11.14 -9.97
C GLY A 212 -23.14 11.05 -8.47
N PRO A 213 -23.34 12.19 -7.79
CA PRO A 213 -23.52 12.22 -6.34
C PRO A 213 -24.64 11.31 -5.80
N ALA A 214 -25.83 11.34 -6.42
CA ALA A 214 -26.96 10.51 -6.00
C ALA A 214 -26.71 9.01 -6.19
N GLU A 215 -25.89 8.65 -7.17
CA GLU A 215 -25.51 7.26 -7.45
C GLU A 215 -24.40 6.80 -6.51
N MET A 216 -23.48 7.68 -6.13
CA MET A 216 -22.52 7.43 -5.04
C MET A 216 -23.25 7.19 -3.70
N ASP A 217 -24.32 7.94 -3.41
CA ASP A 217 -25.16 7.69 -2.23
C ASP A 217 -25.87 6.33 -2.31
N ALA A 218 -26.32 5.93 -3.50
CA ALA A 218 -26.92 4.60 -3.72
C ALA A 218 -25.91 3.48 -3.54
N LEU A 219 -24.69 3.67 -4.04
CA LEU A 219 -23.57 2.76 -3.85
C LEU A 219 -23.21 2.65 -2.36
N GLU A 220 -23.14 3.77 -1.63
CA GLU A 220 -22.91 3.78 -0.17
C GLU A 220 -23.95 2.94 0.58
N ARG A 221 -25.24 3.12 0.29
CA ARG A 221 -26.31 2.34 0.93
C ARG A 221 -26.18 0.84 0.67
N TRP A 222 -25.79 0.47 -0.56
CA TRP A 222 -25.49 -0.93 -0.87
C TRP A 222 -24.29 -1.44 -0.04
N GLY A 223 -23.20 -0.69 0.01
CA GLY A 223 -22.01 -1.06 0.78
C GLY A 223 -22.30 -1.25 2.27
N GLN A 224 -23.07 -0.34 2.87
CA GLN A 224 -23.52 -0.46 4.26
C GLN A 224 -24.38 -1.71 4.49
N ALA A 225 -25.28 -2.03 3.56
CA ALA A 225 -26.10 -3.23 3.64
C ALA A 225 -25.27 -4.53 3.54
N GLU A 226 -24.23 -4.55 2.70
CA GLU A 226 -23.30 -5.69 2.60
C GLU A 226 -22.50 -5.88 3.88
N VAL A 227 -21.98 -4.80 4.48
CA VAL A 227 -21.28 -4.88 5.78
C VAL A 227 -22.21 -5.43 6.85
N LEU A 228 -23.43 -4.90 6.96
CA LEU A 228 -24.42 -5.38 7.93
C LEU A 228 -24.75 -6.87 7.74
N ALA A 229 -24.86 -7.32 6.49
CA ALA A 229 -25.27 -8.69 6.20
C ALA A 229 -24.14 -9.72 6.34
N HIS A 230 -22.88 -9.29 6.21
CA HIS A 230 -21.76 -10.22 6.02
C HIS A 230 -20.56 -9.99 6.96
N MET A 231 -20.55 -8.92 7.75
CA MET A 231 -19.42 -8.56 8.63
C MET A 231 -19.90 -8.23 10.05
N GLU A 232 -20.25 -9.25 10.82
CA GLU A 232 -20.89 -9.12 12.15
C GLU A 232 -20.15 -8.22 13.15
N ARG A 233 -18.82 -8.10 13.03
CA ARG A 233 -17.96 -7.32 13.94
C ARG A 233 -17.53 -5.96 13.40
N VAL A 234 -17.91 -5.62 12.16
CA VAL A 234 -17.53 -4.37 11.52
C VAL A 234 -18.72 -3.42 11.56
N SER A 235 -18.48 -2.19 11.98
CA SER A 235 -19.49 -1.14 11.90
C SER A 235 -19.89 -0.90 10.44
N HIS A 236 -21.18 -0.88 10.15
CA HIS A 236 -21.67 -0.49 8.82
C HIS A 236 -21.29 0.95 8.45
N HIS A 237 -21.02 1.81 9.44
CA HIS A 237 -20.48 3.14 9.20
C HIS A 237 -19.09 3.13 8.57
N SER A 238 -18.34 2.02 8.70
CA SER A 238 -17.09 1.84 7.99
C SER A 238 -17.29 1.75 6.47
N ALA A 239 -18.51 1.65 5.93
CA ALA A 239 -18.74 1.80 4.48
C ALA A 239 -19.15 3.24 4.06
N ARG A 240 -19.17 4.21 4.98
CA ARG A 240 -19.59 5.59 4.69
C ARG A 240 -18.54 6.32 3.86
N ILE A 241 -18.94 6.79 2.68
CA ILE A 241 -18.10 7.55 1.74
C ILE A 241 -18.13 9.04 2.16
N PRO A 242 -16.98 9.65 2.48
CA PRO A 242 -16.92 11.07 2.81
C PRO A 242 -17.40 11.96 1.66
N PRO A 243 -18.06 13.11 1.93
CA PRO A 243 -18.61 14.00 0.89
C PRO A 243 -17.60 14.41 -0.20
N GLU A 244 -16.37 14.73 0.19
CA GLU A 244 -15.27 15.08 -0.70
C GLU A 244 -14.91 13.95 -1.67
N SER A 245 -15.11 12.70 -1.25
CA SER A 245 -14.86 11.50 -2.07
C SER A 245 -15.98 11.20 -3.06
N ARG A 246 -17.10 11.93 -3.01
CA ARG A 246 -18.26 11.78 -3.92
C ARG A 246 -18.22 12.74 -5.10
N SER A 247 -17.50 13.85 -4.97
CA SER A 247 -17.43 14.88 -6.01
C SER A 247 -16.43 14.48 -7.10
N LEU A 248 -16.63 14.94 -8.34
CA LEU A 248 -15.59 14.94 -9.36
C LEU A 248 -14.87 16.29 -9.25
N SER A 249 -13.67 16.29 -8.66
CA SER A 249 -12.76 17.44 -8.76
C SER A 249 -12.02 17.36 -10.09
#